data_AF-F0Y5D3-F1
#
_entry.id   AF-F0Y5D3-F1
#
_cell.length_a   1.000
_cell.length_b   1.000
_cell.length_c   1.000
_cell.angle_alpha   90.00
_cell.angle_beta   90.00
_cell.angle_gamma   90.00
#
_symmetry.space_group_name_H-M   'P 1'
#
loop_
_entity.id
_entity.type
_entity.pdbx_description
1 polymer ?
#
loop_
_entity_poly.entity_id
_entity_poly.type
_entity_poly.pdbx_seq_one_letter_code
_entity_poly.pdbx_strand_id
1 'polypeptide(L)'
;APRRGRSSDTMADKSQSEFAQLQREYRHMELNRKSYADESYSVLRKQQATIAKLRKDNEALKQELGMETRHSTLKPNESTEKNARLQEESEKFARLMSDEQKRIEYLDEQISTIKMRTIQQRKTMGGVNAARENQAMVQKQIKILENRLDQALVKFNQALAKNKALREAIDDLRRERVVFDNIYRKLERELHEKKKQMANVIEISNNAYEHRDNYQLEIAAIEQANRKEQDDFEAQMVELGRVLENELQVPPPTLLGNGAPGTAKSNGGTAGGDPAAADGRGPGGKKSKPKGGGGVSKEKLELQVGEERVQNFEEAFNRIKAATGISAIDELVRMFIKNEDQNFSLFNYVNEQTNEIEKLEEQVQALQDEQAKYTQESGDDVNQHKLILLDLESKLATTEANASKYESKCEEYQAVIDSLKKAIASAFTKTQCERASSEIFADSSVTEANMLSYLAIIEEQCNTIIKDYVAVKARQHKQTSAEAADVAGAAPPPSVLGMGPTTPMGQDLIHVNPPKLEDYSSEEEDDDDEGETRPLTRDELKAKTLNRMYRRVQNRGDPALRGTGKYGGSAGATRNSAKKGGGLK
;
A
#
# COMPACT_ATOMS: atom_id res chain seq x y z
N ALA A 1 69.57 -163.61 121.45
CA ALA A 1 69.87 -164.95 120.88
C ALA A 1 69.05 -165.14 119.57
N PRO A 2 69.26 -166.17 118.71
CA PRO A 2 69.65 -166.00 117.29
C PRO A 2 68.59 -166.59 116.28
N ARG A 3 68.81 -167.04 115.02
CA ARG A 3 69.99 -167.59 114.31
C ARG A 3 69.81 -167.77 112.76
N ARG A 4 70.75 -167.25 111.95
CA ARG A 4 71.25 -167.72 110.59
C ARG A 4 70.29 -168.03 109.39
N GLY A 5 70.66 -167.56 108.18
CA GLY A 5 70.94 -168.48 107.03
C GLY A 5 70.47 -168.20 105.57
N ARG A 6 71.33 -167.56 104.73
CA ARG A 6 71.68 -167.79 103.28
C ARG A 6 70.64 -167.87 102.09
N SER A 7 70.91 -167.08 101.02
CA SER A 7 70.71 -167.28 99.54
C SER A 7 69.30 -167.59 98.94
N SER A 8 68.89 -167.15 97.73
CA SER A 8 69.51 -166.33 96.63
C SER A 8 68.47 -165.82 95.58
N ASP A 9 68.85 -164.74 94.87
CA ASP A 9 68.59 -164.36 93.46
C ASP A 9 67.20 -164.11 92.80
N THR A 10 67.10 -162.87 92.28
CA THR A 10 66.55 -162.41 90.98
C THR A 10 65.11 -162.76 90.52
N MET A 11 64.19 -161.80 90.63
CA MET A 11 63.09 -161.56 89.67
C MET A 11 62.48 -160.14 89.84
N ALA A 12 62.50 -159.33 88.78
CA ALA A 12 61.57 -158.23 88.47
C ALA A 12 61.04 -157.36 89.65
N ASP A 13 61.66 -156.25 90.07
CA ASP A 13 62.24 -155.14 89.30
C ASP A 13 61.28 -154.41 88.31
N LYS A 14 60.11 -155.01 87.98
CA LYS A 14 59.07 -154.34 87.17
C LYS A 14 58.00 -153.68 88.03
N SER A 15 57.45 -154.39 89.01
CA SER A 15 56.36 -153.87 89.86
C SER A 15 56.77 -152.70 90.76
N GLN A 16 58.06 -152.61 91.15
CA GLN A 16 58.58 -151.44 91.86
C GLN A 16 58.77 -150.22 90.94
N SER A 17 59.10 -150.44 89.66
CA SER A 17 59.19 -149.37 88.66
C SER A 17 57.81 -148.76 88.38
N GLU A 18 56.81 -149.60 88.10
CA GLU A 18 55.43 -149.16 87.82
C GLU A 18 54.79 -148.46 89.03
N PHE A 19 55.01 -148.97 90.26
CA PHE A 19 54.53 -148.31 91.48
C PHE A 19 55.20 -146.93 91.70
N ALA A 20 56.52 -146.83 91.46
CA ALA A 20 57.23 -145.55 91.53
C ALA A 20 56.80 -144.57 90.42
N GLN A 21 56.31 -145.07 89.28
CA GLN A 21 55.82 -144.25 88.17
C GLN A 21 54.41 -143.70 88.47
N LEU A 22 53.47 -144.55 88.92
CA LEU A 22 52.15 -144.08 89.38
C LEU A 22 52.26 -143.12 90.59
N GLN A 23 53.20 -143.35 91.51
CA GLN A 23 53.40 -142.45 92.65
C GLN A 23 53.96 -141.08 92.23
N ARG A 24 54.71 -141.00 91.12
CA ARG A 24 55.12 -139.72 90.50
C ARG A 24 53.95 -139.07 89.79
N GLU A 25 53.17 -139.80 89.00
CA GLU A 25 52.00 -139.23 88.30
C GLU A 25 50.93 -138.73 89.28
N TYR A 26 50.63 -139.48 90.36
CA TYR A 26 49.71 -139.03 91.40
C TYR A 26 50.20 -137.72 92.06
N ARG A 27 51.48 -137.65 92.44
CA ARG A 27 52.08 -136.40 92.95
C ARG A 27 52.00 -135.27 91.93
N HIS A 28 52.22 -135.55 90.65
CA HIS A 28 52.17 -134.54 89.60
C HIS A 28 50.74 -134.05 89.33
N MET A 29 49.73 -134.93 89.40
CA MET A 29 48.32 -134.54 89.33
C MET A 29 47.86 -133.77 90.57
N GLU A 30 48.33 -134.14 91.76
CA GLU A 30 48.00 -133.41 93.00
C GLU A 30 48.67 -132.02 93.03
N LEU A 31 49.93 -131.91 92.58
CA LEU A 31 50.61 -130.64 92.33
C LEU A 31 49.87 -129.80 91.28
N ASN A 32 49.47 -130.38 90.14
CA ASN A 32 48.72 -129.66 89.11
C ASN A 32 47.36 -129.20 89.63
N ARG A 33 46.59 -130.05 90.31
CA ARG A 33 45.31 -129.70 90.94
C ARG A 33 45.47 -128.55 91.94
N LYS A 34 46.52 -128.58 92.75
CA LYS A 34 46.82 -127.50 93.70
C LYS A 34 47.25 -126.22 92.98
N SER A 35 48.10 -126.32 91.95
CA SER A 35 48.51 -125.19 91.11
C SER A 35 47.31 -124.52 90.42
N TYR A 36 46.39 -125.29 89.83
CA TYR A 36 45.19 -124.74 89.20
C TYR A 36 44.23 -124.12 90.22
N ALA A 37 44.13 -124.67 91.44
CA ALA A 37 43.35 -124.06 92.51
C ALA A 37 43.98 -122.73 92.98
N ASP A 38 45.29 -122.71 93.25
CA ASP A 38 46.01 -121.51 93.67
C ASP A 38 46.01 -120.43 92.57
N GLU A 39 46.11 -120.82 91.29
CA GLU A 39 45.97 -119.92 90.15
C GLU A 39 44.55 -119.38 90.00
N SER A 40 43.52 -120.21 90.18
CA SER A 40 42.12 -119.78 90.21
C SER A 40 41.84 -118.78 91.34
N TYR A 41 42.31 -119.05 92.57
CA TYR A 41 42.21 -118.11 93.70
C TYR A 41 43.02 -116.83 93.48
N SER A 42 44.18 -116.91 92.81
CA SER A 42 44.98 -115.75 92.40
C SER A 42 44.24 -114.87 91.39
N VAL A 43 43.60 -115.47 90.38
CA VAL A 43 42.74 -114.76 89.41
C VAL A 43 41.54 -114.13 90.10
N LEU A 44 40.84 -114.87 90.98
CA LEU A 44 39.69 -114.34 91.73
C LEU A 44 40.09 -113.13 92.59
N ARG A 45 41.26 -113.19 93.25
CA ARG A 45 41.79 -112.09 94.07
C ARG A 45 42.15 -110.86 93.23
N LYS A 46 42.71 -111.06 92.02
CA LYS A 46 42.96 -109.98 91.04
C LYS A 46 41.65 -109.36 90.51
N GLN A 47 40.63 -110.17 90.25
CA GLN A 47 39.30 -109.71 89.83
C GLN A 47 38.60 -108.90 90.94
N GLN A 48 38.67 -109.36 92.19
CA GLN A 48 38.14 -108.59 93.34
C GLN A 48 38.89 -107.26 93.54
N ALA A 49 40.21 -107.24 93.40
CA ALA A 49 41.01 -106.01 93.50
C ALA A 49 40.69 -105.00 92.38
N THR A 50 40.46 -105.46 91.15
CA THR A 50 40.06 -104.60 90.03
C THR A 50 38.63 -104.07 90.18
N ILE A 51 37.68 -104.87 90.66
CA ILE A 51 36.32 -104.41 91.00
C ILE A 51 36.36 -103.35 92.13
N ALA A 52 37.18 -103.56 93.16
CA ALA A 52 37.36 -102.59 94.24
C ALA A 52 37.94 -101.26 93.73
N LYS A 53 38.93 -101.31 92.83
CA LYS A 53 39.47 -100.12 92.17
C LYS A 53 38.40 -99.39 91.36
N LEU A 54 37.68 -100.09 90.47
CA LEU A 54 36.64 -99.51 89.63
C LEU A 54 35.48 -98.88 90.42
N ARG A 55 35.16 -99.40 91.61
CA ARG A 55 34.19 -98.79 92.53
C ARG A 55 34.71 -97.47 93.10
N LYS A 56 35.96 -97.43 93.57
CA LYS A 56 36.61 -96.20 94.06
C LYS A 56 36.71 -95.13 92.98
N ASP A 57 37.09 -95.52 91.76
CA ASP A 57 37.22 -94.61 90.62
C ASP A 57 35.83 -94.05 90.21
N ASN A 58 34.77 -94.86 90.25
CA ASN A 58 33.38 -94.39 90.05
C ASN A 58 32.91 -93.41 91.15
N GLU A 59 33.30 -93.64 92.40
CA GLU A 59 32.93 -92.79 93.52
C GLU A 59 33.64 -91.43 93.44
N ALA A 60 34.90 -91.40 93.01
CA ALA A 60 35.63 -90.17 92.70
C ALA A 60 34.96 -89.37 91.57
N LEU A 61 34.65 -90.01 90.43
CA LEU A 61 33.99 -89.35 89.29
C LEU A 61 32.60 -88.78 89.66
N LYS A 62 31.85 -89.48 90.53
CA LYS A 62 30.57 -88.95 91.05
C LYS A 62 30.74 -87.73 91.95
N GLN A 63 31.81 -87.67 92.75
CA GLN A 63 32.12 -86.50 93.57
C GLN A 63 32.55 -85.31 92.69
N GLU A 64 33.36 -85.56 91.66
CA GLU A 64 33.82 -84.54 90.70
C GLU A 64 32.64 -83.94 89.91
N LEU A 65 31.78 -84.78 89.31
CA LEU A 65 30.54 -84.35 88.65
C LEU A 65 29.61 -83.57 89.61
N GLY A 66 29.55 -83.99 90.88
CA GLY A 66 28.80 -83.31 91.93
C GLY A 66 29.37 -81.94 92.32
N MET A 67 30.67 -81.70 92.14
CA MET A 67 31.28 -80.39 92.31
C MET A 67 31.11 -79.51 91.06
N GLU A 68 31.27 -80.06 89.86
CA GLU A 68 31.12 -79.31 88.61
C GLU A 68 29.68 -78.85 88.35
N THR A 69 28.69 -79.71 88.60
CA THR A 69 27.27 -79.30 88.56
C THR A 69 26.96 -78.19 89.55
N ARG A 70 27.51 -78.24 90.77
CA ARG A 70 27.39 -77.15 91.76
C ARG A 70 28.06 -75.86 91.27
N HIS A 71 29.22 -75.96 90.63
CA HIS A 71 29.94 -74.79 90.08
C HIS A 71 29.17 -74.15 88.92
N SER A 72 28.59 -74.95 88.02
CA SER A 72 27.71 -74.47 86.94
C SER A 72 26.39 -73.86 87.44
N THR A 73 25.96 -74.16 88.67
CA THR A 73 24.78 -73.54 89.31
C THR A 73 25.09 -72.36 90.21
N LEU A 74 26.36 -71.92 90.30
CA LEU A 74 26.67 -70.62 90.91
C LEU A 74 25.94 -69.53 90.13
N LYS A 75 25.27 -68.62 90.85
CA LYS A 75 24.42 -67.59 90.25
C LYS A 75 25.18 -66.79 89.18
N PRO A 76 24.48 -66.33 88.11
CA PRO A 76 25.09 -65.45 87.12
C PRO A 76 25.77 -64.27 87.83
N ASN A 77 27.01 -64.02 87.46
CA ASN A 77 27.85 -63.02 88.13
C ASN A 77 27.23 -61.63 87.95
N GLU A 78 27.37 -60.71 88.90
CA GLU A 78 26.66 -59.41 88.85
C GLU A 78 27.06 -58.56 87.61
N SER A 79 28.24 -58.84 87.05
CA SER A 79 28.71 -58.32 85.76
C SER A 79 27.90 -58.83 84.55
N THR A 80 27.37 -60.06 84.59
CA THR A 80 26.56 -60.64 83.51
C THR A 80 25.16 -60.03 83.45
N GLU A 81 24.55 -59.74 84.60
CA GLU A 81 23.28 -58.99 84.65
C GLU A 81 23.46 -57.53 84.18
N LYS A 82 24.57 -56.89 84.56
CA LYS A 82 24.93 -55.53 84.08
C LYS A 82 25.17 -55.51 82.57
N ASN A 83 25.88 -56.50 82.03
CA ASN A 83 26.06 -56.66 80.59
C ASN A 83 24.73 -56.90 79.86
N ALA A 84 23.83 -57.73 80.40
CA ALA A 84 22.51 -57.95 79.81
C ALA A 84 21.68 -56.65 79.73
N ARG A 85 21.68 -55.82 80.78
CA ARG A 85 21.01 -54.51 80.77
C ARG A 85 21.64 -53.53 79.77
N LEU A 86 22.96 -53.45 79.72
CA LEU A 86 23.67 -52.61 78.73
C LEU A 86 23.42 -53.09 77.30
N GLN A 87 23.24 -54.39 77.09
CA GLN A 87 22.91 -54.97 75.79
C GLN A 87 21.46 -54.68 75.40
N GLU A 88 20.50 -54.73 76.34
CA GLU A 88 19.11 -54.30 76.12
C GLU A 88 19.01 -52.79 75.83
N GLU A 89 19.77 -51.96 76.54
CA GLU A 89 19.88 -50.52 76.25
C GLU A 89 20.52 -50.27 74.87
N SER A 90 21.58 -51.00 74.51
CA SER A 90 22.22 -50.95 73.20
C SER A 90 21.25 -51.34 72.07
N GLU A 91 20.49 -52.42 72.24
CA GLU A 91 19.45 -52.84 71.30
C GLU A 91 18.33 -51.79 71.18
N LYS A 92 17.93 -51.16 72.29
CA LYS A 92 16.93 -50.07 72.29
C LYS A 92 17.45 -48.86 71.52
N PHE A 93 18.69 -48.44 71.74
CA PHE A 93 19.31 -47.35 70.98
C PHE A 93 19.51 -47.72 69.51
N ALA A 94 19.88 -48.96 69.19
CA ALA A 94 19.99 -49.44 67.81
C ALA A 94 18.64 -49.41 67.07
N ARG A 95 17.54 -49.76 67.74
CA ARG A 95 16.17 -49.62 67.18
C ARG A 95 15.81 -48.15 66.95
N LEU A 96 16.02 -47.29 67.94
CA LEU A 96 15.77 -45.85 67.81
C LEU A 96 16.60 -45.21 66.68
N MET A 97 17.88 -45.57 66.57
CA MET A 97 18.75 -45.14 65.47
C MET A 97 18.23 -45.64 64.11
N SER A 98 17.76 -46.90 64.02
CA SER A 98 17.17 -47.43 62.78
C SER A 98 15.89 -46.69 62.37
N ASP A 99 15.03 -46.35 63.32
CA ASP A 99 13.78 -45.63 63.05
C ASP A 99 14.03 -44.15 62.71
N GLU A 100 14.97 -43.49 63.38
CA GLU A 100 15.39 -42.13 63.04
C GLU A 100 16.10 -42.09 61.68
N GLN A 101 16.87 -43.12 61.33
CA GLN A 101 17.51 -43.22 60.01
C GLN A 101 16.49 -43.40 58.87
N LYS A 102 15.45 -44.22 59.06
CA LYS A 102 14.29 -44.27 58.13
C LYS A 102 13.58 -42.92 58.06
N ARG A 103 13.51 -42.19 59.18
CA ARG A 103 12.89 -40.85 59.22
C ARG A 103 13.71 -39.83 58.43
N ILE A 104 15.03 -39.89 58.50
CA ILE A 104 15.95 -39.08 57.70
C ILE A 104 15.79 -39.41 56.22
N GLU A 105 15.83 -40.69 55.83
CA GLU A 105 15.63 -41.14 54.43
C GLU A 105 14.29 -40.62 53.85
N TYR A 106 13.21 -40.72 54.62
CA TYR A 106 11.90 -40.20 54.23
C TYR A 106 11.88 -38.67 54.08
N LEU A 107 12.55 -37.94 54.97
CA LEU A 107 12.66 -36.48 54.88
C LEU A 107 13.53 -36.05 53.70
N ASP A 108 14.61 -36.77 53.39
CA ASP A 108 15.45 -36.54 52.21
C ASP A 108 14.68 -36.78 50.90
N GLU A 109 13.82 -37.81 50.83
CA GLU A 109 12.93 -38.04 49.69
C GLU A 109 11.91 -36.90 49.51
N GLN A 110 11.31 -36.41 50.60
CA GLN A 110 10.44 -35.21 50.55
C GLN A 110 11.22 -33.96 50.11
N ILE A 111 12.40 -33.73 50.67
CA ILE A 111 13.27 -32.60 50.31
C ILE A 111 13.66 -32.67 48.83
N SER A 112 13.98 -33.85 48.30
CA SER A 112 14.24 -34.08 46.88
C SER A 112 13.02 -33.72 46.03
N THR A 113 11.84 -34.19 46.41
CA THR A 113 10.57 -33.92 45.72
C THR A 113 10.23 -32.42 45.68
N ILE A 114 10.41 -31.71 46.80
CA ILE A 114 10.17 -30.26 46.89
C ILE A 114 11.24 -29.47 46.12
N LYS A 115 12.51 -29.88 46.16
CA LYS A 115 13.59 -29.28 45.34
C LYS A 115 13.27 -29.43 43.84
N MET A 116 12.88 -30.62 43.40
CA MET A 116 12.47 -30.89 42.02
C MET A 116 11.26 -30.03 41.59
N ARG A 117 10.22 -29.95 42.43
CA ARG A 117 9.05 -29.09 42.15
C ARG A 117 9.43 -27.61 42.07
N THR A 118 10.30 -27.13 42.96
CA THR A 118 10.83 -25.76 42.95
C THR A 118 11.65 -25.45 41.69
N ILE A 119 12.53 -26.37 41.27
CA ILE A 119 13.31 -26.23 40.03
C ILE A 119 12.39 -26.21 38.80
N GLN A 120 11.40 -27.09 38.75
CA GLN A 120 10.43 -27.13 37.66
C GLN A 120 9.63 -25.83 37.58
N GLN A 121 9.16 -25.31 38.72
CA GLN A 121 8.43 -24.04 38.78
C GLN A 121 9.32 -22.84 38.39
N ARG A 122 10.60 -22.87 38.74
CA ARG A 122 11.58 -21.84 38.33
C ARG A 122 11.87 -21.89 36.82
N LYS A 123 11.85 -23.07 36.20
CA LYS A 123 11.92 -23.25 34.74
C LYS A 123 10.65 -22.73 34.05
N THR A 124 9.46 -23.09 34.53
CA THR A 124 8.19 -22.65 33.92
C THR A 124 7.96 -21.15 34.05
N MET A 125 8.44 -20.51 35.11
CA MET A 125 8.34 -19.05 35.27
C MET A 125 9.42 -18.25 34.50
N GLY A 126 10.27 -18.89 33.68
CA GLY A 126 11.23 -18.20 32.80
C GLY A 126 12.37 -17.43 33.51
N GLY A 127 12.46 -17.51 34.84
CA GLY A 127 13.38 -16.71 35.65
C GLY A 127 12.85 -15.34 36.05
N VAL A 128 13.53 -14.69 36.99
CA VAL A 128 13.05 -13.47 37.68
C VAL A 128 12.83 -12.29 36.72
N ASN A 129 13.57 -12.25 35.61
CA ASN A 129 13.49 -11.14 34.64
C ASN A 129 12.39 -11.33 33.59
N ALA A 130 11.87 -12.54 33.37
CA ALA A 130 10.91 -12.81 32.29
C ALA A 130 9.62 -11.98 32.42
N ALA A 131 9.11 -11.79 33.65
CA ALA A 131 7.95 -10.94 33.89
C ALA A 131 8.22 -9.46 33.53
N ARG A 132 9.42 -8.94 33.84
CA ARG A 132 9.82 -7.57 33.51
C ARG A 132 10.06 -7.38 32.01
N GLU A 133 10.65 -8.38 31.35
CA GLU A 133 10.91 -8.36 29.91
C GLU A 133 9.62 -8.45 29.10
N ASN A 134 8.70 -9.35 29.47
CA ASN A 134 7.36 -9.43 28.88
C ASN A 134 6.59 -8.12 29.09
N GLN A 135 6.62 -7.52 30.28
CA GLN A 135 5.98 -6.23 30.51
C GLN A 135 6.59 -5.10 29.66
N ALA A 136 7.92 -5.11 29.46
CA ALA A 136 8.59 -4.15 28.58
C ALA A 136 8.26 -4.38 27.10
N MET A 137 8.09 -5.62 26.66
CA MET A 137 7.63 -5.98 25.30
C MET A 137 6.20 -5.51 25.07
N VAL A 138 5.28 -5.79 26.00
CA VAL A 138 3.89 -5.31 25.95
C VAL A 138 3.83 -3.78 25.92
N GLN A 139 4.63 -3.09 26.75
CA GLN A 139 4.72 -1.62 26.74
C GLN A 139 5.26 -1.04 25.42
N LYS A 140 6.22 -1.72 24.76
CA LYS A 140 6.65 -1.34 23.41
C LYS A 140 5.53 -1.55 22.39
N GLN A 141 4.79 -2.66 22.48
CA GLN A 141 3.68 -2.96 21.57
C GLN A 141 2.55 -1.94 21.71
N ILE A 142 2.20 -1.54 22.93
CA ILE A 142 1.23 -0.47 23.21
C ILE A 142 1.65 0.82 22.49
N LYS A 143 2.89 1.29 22.66
CA LYS A 143 3.40 2.50 21.99
C LYS A 143 3.39 2.42 20.46
N ILE A 144 3.66 1.25 19.89
CA ILE A 144 3.58 1.05 18.43
C ILE A 144 2.13 1.16 17.94
N LEU A 145 1.17 0.61 18.70
CA LEU A 145 -0.25 0.69 18.38
C LEU A 145 -0.81 2.11 18.59
N GLU A 146 -0.39 2.81 19.63
CA GLU A 146 -0.69 4.24 19.88
C GLU A 146 -0.20 5.10 18.72
N ASN A 147 1.10 5.01 18.35
CA ASN A 147 1.65 5.74 17.20
C ASN A 147 0.92 5.44 15.89
N ARG A 148 0.51 4.17 15.67
CA ARG A 148 -0.25 3.77 14.48
C ARG A 148 -1.68 4.32 14.48
N LEU A 149 -2.31 4.41 15.66
CA LEU A 149 -3.62 5.06 15.83
C LEU A 149 -3.52 6.56 15.55
N ASP A 150 -2.51 7.24 16.10
CA ASP A 150 -2.28 8.68 15.87
C ASP A 150 -2.04 8.98 14.38
N GLN A 151 -1.20 8.19 13.71
CA GLN A 151 -1.01 8.31 12.26
C GLN A 151 -2.31 8.09 11.47
N ALA A 152 -3.16 7.14 11.89
CA ALA A 152 -4.46 6.91 11.26
C ALA A 152 -5.43 8.09 11.50
N LEU A 153 -5.43 8.67 12.70
CA LEU A 153 -6.23 9.86 13.03
C LEU A 153 -5.77 11.10 12.25
N VAL A 154 -4.45 11.30 12.08
CA VAL A 154 -3.91 12.37 11.23
C VAL A 154 -4.35 12.18 9.77
N LYS A 155 -4.22 10.97 9.21
CA LYS A 155 -4.69 10.67 7.84
C LYS A 155 -6.20 10.86 7.69
N PHE A 156 -6.99 10.48 8.69
CA PHE A 156 -8.43 10.70 8.72
C PHE A 156 -8.80 12.19 8.74
N ASN A 157 -8.14 12.98 9.59
CA ASN A 157 -8.36 14.43 9.65
C ASN A 157 -7.92 15.15 8.36
N GLN A 158 -6.81 14.72 7.74
CA GLN A 158 -6.40 15.19 6.41
C GLN A 158 -7.45 14.84 5.34
N ALA A 159 -8.00 13.63 5.36
CA ALA A 159 -9.08 13.22 4.44
C ALA A 159 -10.36 14.04 4.65
N LEU A 160 -10.74 14.34 5.89
CA LEU A 160 -11.86 15.24 6.21
C LEU A 160 -11.62 16.66 5.70
N ALA A 161 -10.41 17.21 5.89
CA ALA A 161 -10.05 18.54 5.39
C ALA A 161 -10.11 18.61 3.85
N LYS A 162 -9.56 17.60 3.15
CA LYS A 162 -9.68 17.46 1.69
C LYS A 162 -11.15 17.35 1.25
N ASN A 163 -11.96 16.55 1.95
CA ASN A 163 -13.37 16.40 1.62
C ASN A 163 -14.18 17.69 1.85
N LYS A 164 -13.83 18.50 2.86
CA LYS A 164 -14.40 19.84 3.09
C LYS A 164 -14.07 20.79 1.94
N ALA A 165 -12.80 20.88 1.56
CA ALA A 165 -12.36 21.72 0.44
C ALA A 165 -13.04 21.33 -0.89
N LEU A 166 -13.18 20.02 -1.15
CA LEU A 166 -13.91 19.53 -2.34
C LEU A 166 -15.40 19.89 -2.31
N ARG A 167 -16.07 19.89 -1.14
CA ARG A 167 -17.46 20.33 -1.03
C ARG A 167 -17.59 21.83 -1.29
N GLU A 168 -16.69 22.64 -0.73
CA GLU A 168 -16.65 24.09 -0.95
C GLU A 168 -16.46 24.40 -2.44
N ALA A 169 -15.52 23.75 -3.12
CA ALA A 169 -15.32 23.88 -4.57
C ALA A 169 -16.54 23.42 -5.40
N ILE A 170 -17.23 22.34 -5.00
CA ILE A 170 -18.47 21.90 -5.66
C ILE A 170 -19.57 22.95 -5.52
N ASP A 171 -19.72 23.58 -4.35
CA ASP A 171 -20.73 24.59 -4.11
C ASP A 171 -20.38 25.94 -4.78
N ASP A 172 -19.10 26.26 -4.95
CA ASP A 172 -18.63 27.36 -5.79
C ASP A 172 -18.98 27.15 -7.27
N LEU A 173 -18.59 26.01 -7.86
CA LEU A 173 -18.93 25.65 -9.24
C LEU A 173 -20.45 25.61 -9.48
N ARG A 174 -21.24 25.21 -8.47
CA ARG A 174 -22.72 25.29 -8.53
C ARG A 174 -23.23 26.72 -8.55
N ARG A 175 -22.66 27.62 -7.73
CA ARG A 175 -23.00 29.05 -7.74
C ARG A 175 -22.67 29.69 -9.08
N GLU A 176 -21.47 29.44 -9.60
CA GLU A 176 -21.06 29.88 -10.94
C GLU A 176 -22.00 29.37 -12.03
N ARG A 177 -22.32 28.07 -12.03
CA ARG A 177 -23.27 27.48 -13.00
C ARG A 177 -24.64 28.16 -12.97
N VAL A 178 -25.15 28.53 -11.79
CA VAL A 178 -26.42 29.29 -11.67
C VAL A 178 -26.28 30.70 -12.23
N VAL A 179 -25.14 31.37 -12.06
CA VAL A 179 -24.86 32.67 -12.68
C VAL A 179 -24.80 32.54 -14.21
N PHE A 180 -24.09 31.55 -14.74
CA PHE A 180 -24.03 31.28 -16.18
C PHE A 180 -25.41 30.96 -16.76
N ASP A 181 -26.17 30.02 -16.18
CA ASP A 181 -27.54 29.70 -16.63
C ASP A 181 -28.44 30.96 -16.68
N ASN A 182 -28.29 31.88 -15.72
CA ASN A 182 -29.03 33.15 -15.72
C ASN A 182 -28.57 34.12 -16.82
N ILE A 183 -27.28 34.15 -17.16
CA ILE A 183 -26.74 34.96 -18.27
C ILE A 183 -27.19 34.37 -19.61
N TYR A 184 -27.05 33.06 -19.83
CA TYR A 184 -27.53 32.37 -21.02
C TYR A 184 -29.02 32.65 -21.28
N ARG A 185 -29.87 32.50 -20.25
CA ARG A 185 -31.30 32.82 -20.35
C ARG A 185 -31.58 34.30 -20.67
N LYS A 186 -30.70 35.25 -20.35
CA LYS A 186 -30.85 36.66 -20.74
C LYS A 186 -30.48 36.83 -22.21
N LEU A 187 -29.32 36.30 -22.63
CA LEU A 187 -28.86 36.33 -24.01
C LEU A 187 -29.84 35.64 -24.98
N GLU A 188 -30.44 34.51 -24.59
CA GLU A 188 -31.51 33.86 -25.36
C GLU A 188 -32.75 34.76 -25.55
N ARG A 189 -33.15 35.49 -24.50
CA ARG A 189 -34.28 36.44 -24.57
C ARG A 189 -33.96 37.64 -25.45
N GLU A 190 -32.76 38.20 -25.32
CA GLU A 190 -32.28 39.30 -26.16
C GLU A 190 -32.18 38.88 -27.64
N LEU A 191 -31.69 37.66 -27.91
CA LEU A 191 -31.60 37.08 -29.25
C LEU A 191 -33.00 36.81 -29.85
N HIS A 192 -33.97 36.36 -29.05
CA HIS A 192 -35.36 36.24 -29.49
C HIS A 192 -36.00 37.61 -29.79
N GLU A 193 -35.76 38.61 -28.94
CA GLU A 193 -36.25 39.97 -29.16
C GLU A 193 -35.63 40.61 -30.41
N LYS A 194 -34.32 40.41 -30.65
CA LYS A 194 -33.65 40.85 -31.89
C LYS A 194 -34.19 40.14 -33.14
N LYS A 195 -34.46 38.84 -33.07
CA LYS A 195 -35.15 38.11 -34.16
C LYS A 195 -36.54 38.66 -34.44
N LYS A 196 -37.30 39.03 -33.40
CA LYS A 196 -38.63 39.66 -33.53
C LYS A 196 -38.54 41.07 -34.14
N GLN A 197 -37.58 41.88 -33.71
CA GLN A 197 -37.30 43.20 -34.30
C GLN A 197 -36.95 43.07 -35.79
N MET A 198 -36.08 42.12 -36.15
CA MET A 198 -35.71 41.83 -37.53
C MET A 198 -36.93 41.40 -38.37
N ALA A 199 -37.78 40.50 -37.85
CA ALA A 199 -39.00 40.09 -38.53
C ALA A 199 -39.98 41.26 -38.78
N ASN A 200 -40.16 42.14 -37.78
CA ASN A 200 -40.99 43.34 -37.91
C ASN A 200 -40.43 44.32 -38.96
N VAL A 201 -39.10 44.53 -38.99
CA VAL A 201 -38.47 45.37 -40.04
C VAL A 201 -38.67 44.76 -41.44
N ILE A 202 -38.62 43.44 -41.58
CA ILE A 202 -38.93 42.74 -42.84
C ILE A 202 -40.40 42.93 -43.23
N GLU A 203 -41.34 42.80 -42.29
CA GLU A 203 -42.77 43.01 -42.51
C GLU A 203 -43.08 44.46 -42.95
N ILE A 204 -42.53 45.46 -42.25
CA ILE A 204 -42.64 46.88 -42.62
C ILE A 204 -42.03 47.13 -44.00
N SER A 205 -40.88 46.51 -44.31
CA SER A 205 -40.23 46.65 -45.61
C SER A 205 -41.07 46.04 -46.73
N ASN A 206 -41.65 44.85 -46.53
CA ASN A 206 -42.54 44.21 -47.48
C ASN A 206 -43.79 45.07 -47.74
N ASN A 207 -44.44 45.59 -46.70
CA ASN A 207 -45.58 46.49 -46.84
C ASN A 207 -45.20 47.77 -47.61
N ALA A 208 -43.99 48.33 -47.37
CA ALA A 208 -43.49 49.48 -48.11
C ALA A 208 -43.22 49.16 -49.60
N TYR A 209 -42.73 47.95 -49.92
CA TYR A 209 -42.59 47.47 -51.29
C TYR A 209 -43.96 47.28 -51.96
N GLU A 210 -44.94 46.66 -51.29
CA GLU A 210 -46.30 46.51 -51.80
C GLU A 210 -46.95 47.88 -52.08
N HIS A 211 -46.83 48.84 -51.17
CA HIS A 211 -47.31 50.20 -51.40
C HIS A 211 -46.62 50.86 -52.61
N ARG A 212 -45.29 50.78 -52.70
CA ARG A 212 -44.54 51.32 -53.84
C ARG A 212 -44.99 50.70 -55.16
N ASP A 213 -45.13 49.38 -55.21
CA ASP A 213 -45.46 48.64 -56.43
C ASP A 213 -46.92 48.90 -56.84
N ASN A 214 -47.84 49.06 -55.87
CA ASN A 214 -49.20 49.54 -56.13
C ASN A 214 -49.23 50.95 -56.74
N TYR A 215 -48.45 51.91 -56.19
CA TYR A 215 -48.35 53.25 -56.78
C TYR A 215 -47.69 53.24 -58.16
N GLN A 216 -46.74 52.35 -58.42
CA GLN A 216 -46.16 52.18 -59.77
C GLN A 216 -47.19 51.65 -60.77
N LEU A 217 -48.05 50.72 -60.38
CA LEU A 217 -49.17 50.24 -61.20
C LEU A 217 -50.20 51.36 -61.46
N GLU A 218 -50.51 52.18 -60.46
CA GLU A 218 -51.42 53.33 -60.61
C GLU A 218 -50.84 54.40 -61.54
N ILE A 219 -49.56 54.74 -61.40
CA ILE A 219 -48.85 55.65 -62.32
C ILE A 219 -48.87 55.10 -63.75
N ALA A 220 -48.58 53.81 -63.94
CA ALA A 220 -48.61 53.18 -65.27
C ALA A 220 -50.02 53.18 -65.88
N ALA A 221 -51.07 53.00 -65.07
CA ALA A 221 -52.46 53.08 -65.52
C ALA A 221 -52.86 54.51 -65.91
N ILE A 222 -52.45 55.52 -65.13
CA ILE A 222 -52.66 56.95 -65.45
C ILE A 222 -51.89 57.34 -66.71
N GLU A 223 -50.63 56.91 -66.86
CA GLU A 223 -49.87 57.13 -68.10
C GLU A 223 -50.56 56.49 -69.32
N GLN A 224 -51.10 55.27 -69.18
CA GLN A 224 -51.82 54.63 -70.28
C GLN A 224 -53.14 55.34 -70.60
N ALA A 225 -53.85 55.85 -69.60
CA ALA A 225 -55.06 56.65 -69.79
C ALA A 225 -54.75 57.98 -70.49
N ASN A 226 -53.74 58.71 -70.02
CA ASN A 226 -53.29 59.98 -70.62
C ASN A 226 -52.83 59.80 -72.07
N ARG A 227 -52.12 58.69 -72.39
CA ARG A 227 -51.74 58.37 -73.78
C ARG A 227 -52.96 58.14 -74.66
N LYS A 228 -53.95 57.36 -74.20
CA LYS A 228 -55.21 57.17 -74.94
C LYS A 228 -55.96 58.47 -75.16
N GLU A 229 -56.04 59.34 -74.15
CA GLU A 229 -56.69 60.64 -74.29
C GLU A 229 -55.93 61.57 -75.26
N GLN A 230 -54.59 61.49 -75.29
CA GLN A 230 -53.76 62.17 -76.29
C GLN A 230 -53.99 61.62 -77.71
N ASP A 231 -54.00 60.29 -77.88
CA ASP A 231 -54.28 59.63 -79.15
C ASP A 231 -55.71 59.97 -79.65
N ASP A 232 -56.71 59.95 -78.77
CA ASP A 232 -58.10 60.30 -79.06
C ASP A 232 -58.26 61.81 -79.39
N PHE A 233 -57.49 62.69 -78.73
CA PHE A 233 -57.46 64.11 -79.02
C PHE A 233 -56.77 64.42 -80.36
N GLU A 234 -55.66 63.73 -80.67
CA GLU A 234 -54.99 63.84 -81.97
C GLU A 234 -55.90 63.34 -83.10
N ALA A 235 -56.57 62.20 -82.91
CA ALA A 235 -57.56 61.68 -83.86
C ALA A 235 -58.73 62.67 -84.09
N GLN A 236 -59.25 63.29 -83.03
CA GLN A 236 -60.27 64.34 -83.13
C GLN A 236 -59.74 65.59 -83.85
N MET A 237 -58.50 66.00 -83.57
CA MET A 237 -57.86 67.15 -84.23
C MET A 237 -57.65 66.90 -85.72
N VAL A 238 -57.24 65.69 -86.11
CA VAL A 238 -57.09 65.27 -87.50
C VAL A 238 -58.45 65.23 -88.21
N GLU A 239 -59.50 64.68 -87.58
CA GLU A 239 -60.84 64.67 -88.19
C GLU A 239 -61.43 66.09 -88.29
N LEU A 240 -61.23 66.95 -87.30
CA LEU A 240 -61.67 68.35 -87.37
C LEU A 240 -60.91 69.12 -88.45
N GLY A 241 -59.61 68.89 -88.59
CA GLY A 241 -58.80 69.38 -89.71
C GLY A 241 -59.29 68.89 -91.07
N ARG A 242 -59.67 67.61 -91.17
CA ARG A 242 -60.26 67.03 -92.38
C ARG A 242 -61.63 67.62 -92.70
N VAL A 243 -62.47 67.91 -91.69
CA VAL A 243 -63.75 68.60 -91.88
C VAL A 243 -63.53 70.04 -92.37
N LEU A 244 -62.57 70.77 -91.80
CA LEU A 244 -62.19 72.11 -92.28
C LEU A 244 -61.64 72.08 -93.72
N GLU A 245 -60.82 71.09 -94.07
CA GLU A 245 -60.31 70.91 -95.43
C GLU A 245 -61.42 70.56 -96.44
N ASN A 246 -62.43 69.79 -96.03
CA ASN A 246 -63.62 69.51 -96.82
C ASN A 246 -64.54 70.75 -96.97
N GLU A 247 -64.65 71.59 -95.94
CA GLU A 247 -65.42 72.85 -96.01
C GLU A 247 -64.71 73.91 -96.89
N LEU A 248 -63.37 73.86 -96.95
CA LEU A 248 -62.53 74.78 -97.72
C LEU A 248 -62.24 74.30 -99.16
N GLN A 249 -63.10 73.46 -99.74
CA GLN A 249 -62.83 72.83 -101.03
C GLN A 249 -63.20 73.70 -102.24
N VAL A 250 -62.36 74.71 -102.54
CA VAL A 250 -62.35 75.46 -103.81
C VAL A 250 -60.97 75.28 -104.51
N PRO A 251 -60.89 75.03 -105.83
CA PRO A 251 -59.61 74.75 -106.50
C PRO A 251 -58.66 75.96 -106.62
N PRO A 252 -57.34 75.73 -106.81
CA PRO A 252 -56.30 76.75 -106.67
C PRO A 252 -56.09 77.61 -107.93
N PRO A 253 -55.39 78.75 -107.79
CA PRO A 253 -54.23 78.98 -108.66
C PRO A 253 -53.00 79.61 -107.98
N THR A 254 -51.88 78.89 -108.08
CA THR A 254 -50.53 79.36 -108.47
C THR A 254 -50.04 80.81 -108.25
N LEU A 255 -48.86 80.87 -107.60
CA LEU A 255 -47.60 81.57 -107.99
C LEU A 255 -47.19 82.93 -107.37
N LEU A 256 -45.87 82.96 -107.05
CA LEU A 256 -44.91 84.08 -106.98
C LEU A 256 -44.98 85.08 -105.81
N GLY A 257 -43.85 85.24 -105.08
CA GLY A 257 -43.59 86.46 -104.30
C GLY A 257 -42.60 86.41 -103.12
N ASN A 258 -41.29 86.35 -103.41
CA ASN A 258 -40.15 86.95 -102.66
C ASN A 258 -40.10 87.05 -101.11
N GLY A 259 -38.96 86.66 -100.52
CA GLY A 259 -38.55 87.11 -99.17
C GLY A 259 -37.33 86.37 -98.61
N ALA A 260 -36.12 86.88 -98.85
CA ALA A 260 -34.86 86.23 -98.47
C ALA A 260 -34.42 86.50 -96.99
N PRO A 261 -33.52 85.69 -96.41
CA PRO A 261 -33.16 85.74 -94.98
C PRO A 261 -31.87 86.53 -94.67
N GLY A 262 -31.62 86.80 -93.37
CA GLY A 262 -30.30 87.20 -92.83
C GLY A 262 -30.02 86.45 -91.52
N THR A 263 -28.93 85.72 -91.23
CA THR A 263 -27.48 85.77 -91.53
C THR A 263 -26.61 86.38 -90.41
N ALA A 264 -25.78 85.53 -89.76
CA ALA A 264 -24.38 85.73 -89.30
C ALA A 264 -24.09 84.70 -88.17
N LYS A 265 -23.09 83.79 -88.18
CA LYS A 265 -21.61 83.92 -88.29
C LYS A 265 -21.04 84.88 -87.22
N SER A 266 -19.96 84.62 -86.49
CA SER A 266 -18.72 83.81 -86.68
C SER A 266 -18.11 83.47 -85.30
N ASN A 267 -17.50 82.32 -84.98
CA ASN A 267 -16.32 81.61 -85.53
C ASN A 267 -14.93 82.08 -85.01
N GLY A 268 -14.22 81.20 -84.28
CA GLY A 268 -12.75 81.12 -84.18
C GLY A 268 -12.05 81.71 -82.94
N GLY A 269 -11.00 81.04 -82.43
CA GLY A 269 -9.99 81.70 -81.55
C GLY A 269 -9.33 80.87 -80.43
N THR A 270 -8.46 79.93 -80.78
CA THR A 270 -7.55 79.12 -79.94
C THR A 270 -6.65 79.81 -78.88
N ALA A 271 -6.28 79.00 -77.87
CA ALA A 271 -4.95 78.86 -77.22
C ALA A 271 -4.55 79.68 -75.96
N GLY A 272 -4.42 78.95 -74.83
CA GLY A 272 -3.13 78.72 -74.15
C GLY A 272 -2.74 79.63 -72.97
N GLY A 273 -2.35 79.02 -71.83
CA GLY A 273 -1.57 79.71 -70.79
C GLY A 273 -1.82 79.30 -69.33
N ASP A 274 -1.21 78.20 -68.88
CA ASP A 274 -0.65 78.10 -67.52
C ASP A 274 0.49 79.14 -67.35
N PRO A 275 0.94 79.58 -66.12
CA PRO A 275 1.05 78.72 -64.93
C PRO A 275 0.95 79.36 -63.50
N ALA A 276 0.75 78.46 -62.52
CA ALA A 276 1.45 78.32 -61.22
C ALA A 276 1.54 79.42 -60.13
N ALA A 277 1.68 78.90 -58.90
CA ALA A 277 2.27 79.49 -57.68
C ALA A 277 1.43 80.51 -56.88
N ALA A 278 1.52 80.61 -55.54
CA ALA A 278 2.03 79.71 -54.49
C ALA A 278 1.61 80.24 -53.10
N ASP A 279 1.87 79.46 -52.04
CA ASP A 279 1.75 79.82 -50.60
C ASP A 279 0.33 80.20 -50.07
N GLY A 280 0.03 80.01 -48.79
CA GLY A 280 0.84 79.39 -47.74
C GLY A 280 0.48 79.91 -46.34
N ARG A 281 0.26 78.98 -45.40
CA ARG A 281 0.26 79.18 -43.93
C ARG A 281 -0.79 80.14 -43.32
N GLY A 282 -1.74 79.57 -42.59
CA GLY A 282 -2.34 80.27 -41.44
C GLY A 282 -1.36 80.37 -40.26
N PRO A 283 -1.70 81.17 -39.24
CA PRO A 283 -1.61 80.62 -37.88
C PRO A 283 -2.85 80.94 -37.03
N GLY A 284 -3.05 80.14 -35.99
CA GLY A 284 -4.27 80.16 -35.19
C GLY A 284 -4.34 81.25 -34.10
N GLY A 285 -5.57 81.44 -33.61
CA GLY A 285 -5.83 81.44 -32.18
C GLY A 285 -5.82 82.79 -31.43
N LYS A 286 -7.01 83.21 -31.00
CA LYS A 286 -7.41 83.57 -29.62
C LYS A 286 -8.55 84.61 -29.64
N LYS A 287 -9.72 84.23 -29.13
CA LYS A 287 -10.81 85.16 -28.83
C LYS A 287 -10.59 85.78 -27.44
N SER A 288 -10.56 87.10 -27.36
CA SER A 288 -10.67 87.85 -26.09
C SER A 288 -11.65 89.02 -26.24
N LYS A 289 -12.28 89.39 -25.12
CA LYS A 289 -13.47 90.24 -24.92
C LYS A 289 -13.60 91.51 -25.81
N PRO A 290 -14.83 91.89 -26.23
CA PRO A 290 -15.12 93.23 -26.76
C PRO A 290 -15.39 94.25 -25.65
N LYS A 291 -15.11 95.54 -25.89
CA LYS A 291 -15.64 96.66 -25.08
C LYS A 291 -15.58 98.02 -25.81
N GLY A 292 -16.75 98.56 -26.19
CA GLY A 292 -16.96 99.95 -26.65
C GLY A 292 -16.30 100.33 -27.99
N GLY A 293 -16.79 101.29 -28.78
CA GLY A 293 -17.98 102.14 -28.67
C GLY A 293 -17.77 103.40 -29.54
N GLY A 294 -18.80 103.88 -30.24
CA GLY A 294 -18.71 105.07 -31.10
C GLY A 294 -19.46 104.93 -32.42
N GLY A 295 -20.64 105.54 -32.52
CA GLY A 295 -21.44 105.59 -33.75
C GLY A 295 -21.21 106.84 -34.60
N VAL A 296 -22.05 107.01 -35.62
CA VAL A 296 -22.22 108.18 -36.50
C VAL A 296 -21.22 108.33 -37.66
N SER A 297 -19.96 107.90 -37.58
CA SER A 297 -19.08 107.84 -38.78
C SER A 297 -19.29 106.58 -39.64
N LYS A 298 -19.99 105.58 -39.07
CA LYS A 298 -20.07 104.22 -39.61
C LYS A 298 -20.95 104.13 -40.86
N GLU A 299 -22.11 104.78 -40.83
CA GLU A 299 -23.19 104.59 -41.81
C GLU A 299 -22.81 105.04 -43.24
N LYS A 300 -22.07 106.15 -43.37
CA LYS A 300 -21.59 106.62 -44.69
C LYS A 300 -20.46 105.75 -45.25
N LEU A 301 -19.59 105.22 -44.39
CA LEU A 301 -18.57 104.24 -44.78
C LEU A 301 -19.18 102.87 -45.07
N GLU A 302 -20.25 102.47 -44.36
CA GLU A 302 -20.99 101.23 -44.62
C GLU A 302 -21.77 101.28 -45.93
N LEU A 303 -22.31 102.45 -46.31
CA LEU A 303 -22.90 102.66 -47.64
C LEU A 303 -21.83 102.57 -48.75
N GLN A 304 -20.68 103.22 -48.57
CA GLN A 304 -19.61 103.20 -49.58
C GLN A 304 -18.95 101.81 -49.72
N VAL A 305 -18.72 101.12 -48.60
CA VAL A 305 -18.31 99.70 -48.58
C VAL A 305 -19.43 98.79 -49.10
N GLY A 306 -20.70 99.21 -49.01
CA GLY A 306 -21.84 98.57 -49.63
C GLY A 306 -21.80 98.67 -51.15
N GLU A 307 -21.58 99.87 -51.70
CA GLU A 307 -21.43 100.10 -53.15
C GLU A 307 -20.21 99.37 -53.72
N GLU A 308 -19.06 99.42 -53.06
CA GLU A 308 -17.86 98.67 -53.47
C GLU A 308 -18.06 97.14 -53.41
N ARG A 309 -18.87 96.65 -52.46
CA ARG A 309 -19.26 95.22 -52.43
C ARG A 309 -20.21 94.87 -53.57
N VAL A 310 -21.22 95.71 -53.85
CA VAL A 310 -22.14 95.49 -54.97
C VAL A 310 -21.37 95.48 -56.29
N GLN A 311 -20.44 96.41 -56.50
CA GLN A 311 -19.56 96.43 -57.68
C GLN A 311 -18.67 95.17 -57.76
N ASN A 312 -18.05 94.75 -56.64
CA ASN A 312 -17.27 93.50 -56.62
C ASN A 312 -18.12 92.25 -56.89
N PHE A 313 -19.36 92.19 -56.36
CA PHE A 313 -20.28 91.10 -56.64
C PHE A 313 -20.76 91.12 -58.09
N GLU A 314 -21.01 92.29 -58.66
CA GLU A 314 -21.41 92.49 -60.05
C GLU A 314 -20.27 92.15 -61.02
N GLU A 315 -19.03 92.52 -60.72
CA GLU A 315 -17.83 92.06 -61.44
C GLU A 315 -17.67 90.54 -61.35
N ALA A 316 -17.81 89.94 -60.16
CA ALA A 316 -17.74 88.50 -59.99
C ALA A 316 -18.86 87.78 -60.75
N PHE A 317 -20.09 88.29 -60.71
CA PHE A 317 -21.23 87.77 -61.48
C PHE A 317 -20.98 87.87 -62.98
N ASN A 318 -20.43 88.99 -63.47
CA ASN A 318 -20.11 89.17 -64.89
C ASN A 318 -18.98 88.23 -65.34
N ARG A 319 -17.98 87.96 -64.50
CA ARG A 319 -16.95 86.93 -64.76
C ARG A 319 -17.55 85.53 -64.82
N ILE A 320 -18.44 85.17 -63.88
CA ILE A 320 -19.11 83.85 -63.87
C ILE A 320 -20.06 83.71 -65.06
N LYS A 321 -20.83 84.75 -65.41
CA LYS A 321 -21.69 84.82 -66.59
C LYS A 321 -20.91 84.64 -67.89
N ALA A 322 -19.73 85.27 -68.00
CA ALA A 322 -18.82 85.09 -69.13
C ALA A 322 -18.22 83.68 -69.20
N ALA A 323 -17.91 83.06 -68.05
CA ALA A 323 -17.34 81.71 -67.99
C ALA A 323 -18.36 80.58 -68.18
N THR A 324 -19.62 80.77 -67.78
CA THR A 324 -20.67 79.74 -67.83
C THR A 324 -21.59 79.85 -69.05
N GLY A 325 -21.68 81.03 -69.69
CA GLY A 325 -22.53 81.25 -70.86
C GLY A 325 -24.04 81.31 -70.59
N ILE A 326 -24.47 81.12 -69.33
CA ILE A 326 -25.88 81.14 -68.93
C ILE A 326 -26.37 82.60 -68.89
N SER A 327 -27.37 82.92 -69.70
CA SER A 327 -27.87 84.29 -69.85
C SER A 327 -28.91 84.69 -68.78
N ALA A 328 -29.57 83.71 -68.14
CA ALA A 328 -30.55 83.90 -67.08
C ALA A 328 -29.91 83.88 -65.68
N ILE A 329 -30.02 84.99 -64.94
CA ILE A 329 -29.45 85.14 -63.59
C ILE A 329 -30.06 84.12 -62.61
N ASP A 330 -31.37 83.88 -62.68
CA ASP A 330 -32.08 82.95 -61.78
C ASP A 330 -31.64 81.49 -61.96
N GLU A 331 -31.20 81.10 -63.16
CA GLU A 331 -30.71 79.75 -63.44
C GLU A 331 -29.30 79.55 -62.86
N LEU A 332 -28.43 80.55 -63.02
CA LEU A 332 -27.10 80.54 -62.41
C LEU A 332 -27.17 80.49 -60.88
N VAL A 333 -28.08 81.25 -60.25
CA VAL A 333 -28.30 81.20 -58.80
C VAL A 333 -28.81 79.84 -58.35
N ARG A 334 -29.76 79.20 -59.07
CA ARG A 334 -30.22 77.83 -58.75
C ARG A 334 -29.10 76.80 -58.88
N MET A 335 -28.25 76.91 -59.91
CA MET A 335 -27.08 76.03 -60.05
C MET A 335 -26.06 76.26 -58.94
N PHE A 336 -25.83 77.51 -58.53
CA PHE A 336 -24.91 77.82 -57.44
C PHE A 336 -25.42 77.28 -56.10
N ILE A 337 -26.69 77.50 -55.75
CA ILE A 337 -27.33 76.92 -54.56
C ILE A 337 -27.23 75.40 -54.58
N LYS A 338 -27.57 74.75 -55.71
CA LYS A 338 -27.47 73.28 -55.81
C LYS A 338 -26.03 72.78 -55.64
N ASN A 339 -25.04 73.48 -56.18
CA ASN A 339 -23.63 73.14 -55.99
C ASN A 339 -23.15 73.43 -54.56
N GLU A 340 -23.67 74.47 -53.91
CA GLU A 340 -23.40 74.82 -52.51
C GLU A 340 -24.01 73.78 -51.55
N ASP A 341 -25.25 73.35 -51.78
CA ASP A 341 -25.90 72.24 -51.05
C ASP A 341 -25.13 70.92 -51.22
N GLN A 342 -24.66 70.61 -52.43
CA GLN A 342 -23.82 69.44 -52.70
C GLN A 342 -22.47 69.53 -51.99
N ASN A 343 -21.83 70.71 -52.02
CA ASN A 343 -20.54 70.94 -51.37
C ASN A 343 -20.66 70.92 -49.83
N PHE A 344 -21.76 71.45 -49.28
CA PHE A 344 -22.09 71.36 -47.85
C PHE A 344 -22.36 69.90 -47.43
N SER A 345 -23.06 69.13 -48.26
CA SER A 345 -23.28 67.70 -48.02
C SER A 345 -21.97 66.91 -48.04
N LEU A 346 -21.09 67.19 -49.01
CA LEU A 346 -19.74 66.62 -49.09
C LEU A 346 -18.86 67.02 -47.90
N PHE A 347 -18.92 68.27 -47.46
CA PHE A 347 -18.19 68.75 -46.29
C PHE A 347 -18.63 68.05 -44.99
N ASN A 348 -19.94 67.87 -44.81
CA ASN A 348 -20.47 67.11 -43.68
C ASN A 348 -20.03 65.64 -43.73
N TYR A 349 -20.07 65.01 -44.89
CA TYR A 349 -19.56 63.64 -45.08
C TYR A 349 -18.06 63.52 -44.78
N VAL A 350 -17.24 64.48 -45.24
CA VAL A 350 -15.80 64.51 -44.93
C VAL A 350 -15.53 64.68 -43.44
N ASN A 351 -16.31 65.52 -42.74
CA ASN A 351 -16.20 65.67 -41.28
C ASN A 351 -16.65 64.39 -40.54
N GLU A 352 -17.71 63.73 -40.99
CA GLU A 352 -18.18 62.47 -40.42
C GLU A 352 -17.16 61.35 -40.61
N GLN A 353 -16.59 61.22 -41.82
CA GLN A 353 -15.49 60.29 -42.11
C GLN A 353 -14.22 60.62 -41.30
N THR A 354 -13.92 61.90 -41.05
CA THR A 354 -12.78 62.31 -40.22
C THR A 354 -12.98 61.89 -38.76
N ASN A 355 -14.18 62.10 -38.21
CA ASN A 355 -14.54 61.62 -36.86
C ASN A 355 -14.53 60.09 -36.77
N GLU A 356 -14.91 59.38 -37.84
CA GLU A 356 -14.85 57.92 -37.91
C GLU A 356 -13.40 57.42 -37.96
N ILE A 357 -12.51 58.10 -38.71
CA ILE A 357 -11.07 57.82 -38.73
C ILE A 357 -10.45 58.03 -37.34
N GLU A 358 -10.67 59.19 -36.68
CA GLU A 358 -10.14 59.46 -35.33
C GLU A 358 -10.58 58.38 -34.32
N LYS A 359 -11.84 57.94 -34.40
CA LYS A 359 -12.40 56.88 -33.54
C LYS A 359 -11.82 55.49 -33.84
N LEU A 360 -11.50 55.20 -35.10
CA LEU A 360 -10.85 53.95 -35.49
C LEU A 360 -9.36 53.96 -35.09
N GLU A 361 -8.67 55.09 -35.20
CA GLU A 361 -7.30 55.27 -34.72
C GLU A 361 -7.20 55.09 -33.20
N GLU A 362 -8.15 55.64 -32.42
CA GLU A 362 -8.24 55.40 -30.96
C GLU A 362 -8.44 53.91 -30.62
N GLN A 363 -9.29 53.19 -31.37
CA GLN A 363 -9.48 51.75 -31.18
C GLN A 363 -8.23 50.93 -31.55
N VAL A 364 -7.54 51.29 -32.63
CA VAL A 364 -6.28 50.65 -33.02
C VAL A 364 -5.21 50.88 -31.96
N GLN A 365 -5.10 52.08 -31.39
CA GLN A 365 -4.15 52.36 -30.31
C GLN A 365 -4.49 51.55 -29.04
N ALA A 366 -5.76 51.51 -28.63
CA ALA A 366 -6.20 50.74 -27.47
C ALA A 366 -5.89 49.23 -27.61
N LEU A 367 -6.11 48.65 -28.80
CA LEU A 367 -5.77 47.26 -29.08
C LEU A 367 -4.26 47.00 -29.13
N GLN A 368 -3.46 47.96 -29.59
CA GLN A 368 -1.99 47.86 -29.54
C GLN A 368 -1.45 47.93 -28.11
N ASP A 369 -2.02 48.80 -27.26
CA ASP A 369 -1.66 48.91 -25.85
C ASP A 369 -2.06 47.63 -25.07
N GLU A 370 -3.23 47.06 -25.37
CA GLU A 370 -3.67 45.76 -24.84
C GLU A 370 -2.75 44.61 -25.28
N GLN A 371 -2.37 44.56 -26.56
CA GLN A 371 -1.41 43.59 -27.09
C GLN A 371 -0.05 43.73 -26.39
N ALA A 372 0.46 44.95 -26.23
CA ALA A 372 1.72 45.23 -25.54
C ALA A 372 1.68 44.70 -24.10
N LYS A 373 0.59 45.00 -23.37
CA LYS A 373 0.38 44.52 -21.99
C LYS A 373 0.42 42.99 -21.91
N TYR A 374 -0.33 42.28 -22.75
CA TYR A 374 -0.31 40.81 -22.76
C TYR A 374 1.06 40.24 -23.13
N THR A 375 1.81 40.85 -24.06
CA THR A 375 3.18 40.40 -24.36
C THR A 375 4.16 40.64 -23.21
N GLN A 376 3.95 41.65 -22.39
CA GLN A 376 4.78 41.94 -21.22
C GLN A 376 4.44 41.03 -20.03
N GLU A 377 3.16 40.78 -19.75
CA GLU A 377 2.72 39.85 -18.69
C GLU A 377 3.09 38.40 -19.02
N SER A 378 3.13 38.01 -20.29
CA SER A 378 3.50 36.66 -20.73
C SER A 378 4.95 36.27 -20.44
N GLY A 379 5.88 37.21 -20.24
CA GLY A 379 7.31 36.92 -20.07
C GLY A 379 7.66 36.10 -18.81
N ASP A 380 7.09 36.46 -17.67
CA ASP A 380 7.34 35.76 -16.40
C ASP A 380 6.35 34.60 -16.17
N ASP A 381 5.09 34.75 -16.59
CA ASP A 381 4.06 33.71 -16.46
C ASP A 381 4.35 32.49 -17.35
N VAL A 382 4.89 32.66 -18.57
CA VAL A 382 5.26 31.50 -19.41
C VAL A 382 6.37 30.67 -18.79
N ASN A 383 7.32 31.30 -18.08
CA ASN A 383 8.38 30.58 -17.37
C ASN A 383 7.82 29.82 -16.16
N GLN A 384 6.91 30.42 -15.39
CA GLN A 384 6.23 29.75 -14.27
C GLN A 384 5.34 28.61 -14.75
N HIS A 385 4.52 28.84 -15.78
CA HIS A 385 3.66 27.82 -16.38
C HIS A 385 4.47 26.65 -16.97
N LYS A 386 5.65 26.92 -17.55
CA LYS A 386 6.55 25.88 -18.06
C LYS A 386 7.21 25.06 -16.94
N LEU A 387 7.53 25.68 -15.80
CA LEU A 387 8.02 24.97 -14.61
C LEU A 387 6.93 24.09 -14.00
N ILE A 388 5.69 24.60 -13.90
CA ILE A 388 4.53 23.84 -13.40
C ILE A 388 4.21 22.67 -14.34
N LEU A 389 4.26 22.86 -15.67
CA LEU A 389 4.11 21.77 -16.64
C LEU A 389 5.17 20.68 -16.44
N LEU A 390 6.45 21.04 -16.28
CA LEU A 390 7.53 20.07 -16.04
C LEU A 390 7.36 19.30 -14.72
N ASP A 391 6.91 19.97 -13.66
CA ASP A 391 6.60 19.31 -12.37
C ASP A 391 5.40 18.37 -12.48
N LEU A 392 4.35 18.76 -13.20
CA LEU A 392 3.18 17.91 -13.47
C LEU A 392 3.52 16.72 -14.38
N GLU A 393 4.34 16.90 -15.42
CA GLU A 393 4.85 15.82 -16.27
C GLU A 393 5.71 14.83 -15.46
N SER A 394 6.58 15.33 -14.58
CA SER A 394 7.38 14.50 -13.66
C SER A 394 6.49 13.68 -12.71
N LYS A 395 5.48 14.31 -12.09
CA LYS A 395 4.51 13.66 -11.19
C LYS A 395 3.61 12.66 -11.93
N LEU A 396 3.27 12.93 -13.18
CA LEU A 396 2.54 12.01 -14.03
C LEU A 396 3.42 10.78 -14.34
N ALA A 397 4.67 10.96 -14.74
CA ALA A 397 5.59 9.86 -15.02
C ALA A 397 5.86 8.98 -13.79
N THR A 398 6.00 9.55 -12.58
CA THR A 398 6.19 8.75 -11.35
C THR A 398 4.92 8.01 -10.93
N THR A 399 3.75 8.63 -11.07
CA THR A 399 2.47 7.98 -10.77
C THR A 399 2.12 6.88 -11.78
N GLU A 400 2.39 7.05 -13.07
CA GLU A 400 2.26 5.99 -14.09
C GLU A 400 3.22 4.83 -13.83
N ALA A 401 4.49 5.11 -13.51
CA ALA A 401 5.47 4.07 -13.16
C ALA A 401 5.04 3.28 -11.92
N ASN A 402 4.46 3.95 -10.91
CA ASN A 402 3.94 3.28 -9.72
C ASN A 402 2.65 2.51 -10.00
N ALA A 403 1.73 3.04 -10.83
CA ALA A 403 0.54 2.30 -11.27
C ALA A 403 0.92 1.00 -12.00
N SER A 404 1.88 1.05 -12.93
CA SER A 404 2.39 -0.12 -13.65
C SER A 404 3.02 -1.17 -12.71
N LYS A 405 3.77 -0.75 -11.67
CA LYS A 405 4.28 -1.66 -10.63
C LYS A 405 3.14 -2.35 -9.86
N TYR A 406 2.06 -1.64 -9.53
CA TYR A 406 0.92 -2.22 -8.82
C TYR A 406 0.10 -3.15 -9.71
N GLU A 407 -0.07 -2.82 -11.00
CA GLU A 407 -0.73 -3.67 -11.99
C GLU A 407 0.02 -5.01 -12.16
N SER A 408 1.34 -4.97 -12.34
CA SER A 408 2.20 -6.17 -12.40
C SER A 408 2.10 -7.04 -11.13
N LYS A 409 2.07 -6.43 -9.93
CA LYS A 409 1.85 -7.18 -8.68
C LYS A 409 0.44 -7.79 -8.59
N CYS A 410 -0.58 -7.11 -9.10
CA CYS A 410 -1.93 -7.65 -9.17
C CYS A 410 -2.01 -8.85 -10.13
N GLU A 411 -1.33 -8.81 -11.28
CA GLU A 411 -1.22 -9.96 -12.18
C GLU A 411 -0.50 -11.15 -11.52
N GLU A 412 0.61 -10.91 -10.81
CA GLU A 412 1.32 -11.93 -10.03
C GLU A 412 0.41 -12.57 -8.96
N TYR A 413 -0.30 -11.77 -8.17
CA TYR A 413 -1.23 -12.28 -7.16
C TYR A 413 -2.42 -13.03 -7.78
N GLN A 414 -2.95 -12.57 -8.93
CA GLN A 414 -4.02 -13.26 -9.63
C GLN A 414 -3.55 -14.63 -10.16
N ALA A 415 -2.32 -14.72 -10.67
CA ALA A 415 -1.73 -15.99 -11.09
C ALA A 415 -1.54 -16.97 -9.92
N VAL A 416 -1.17 -16.49 -8.73
CA VAL A 416 -1.13 -17.29 -7.49
C VAL A 416 -2.52 -17.78 -7.10
N ILE A 417 -3.53 -16.89 -7.13
CA ILE A 417 -4.93 -17.22 -6.84
C ILE A 417 -5.45 -18.28 -7.82
N ASP A 418 -5.17 -18.17 -9.11
CA ASP A 418 -5.61 -19.14 -10.12
C ASP A 418 -4.88 -20.49 -10.02
N SER A 419 -3.62 -20.49 -9.59
CA SER A 419 -2.92 -21.72 -9.19
C SER A 419 -3.59 -22.37 -7.98
N LEU A 420 -3.96 -21.58 -6.97
CA LEU A 420 -4.63 -22.05 -5.76
C LEU A 420 -6.05 -22.60 -6.06
N LYS A 421 -6.85 -21.95 -6.91
CA LYS A 421 -8.14 -22.48 -7.41
C LYS A 421 -7.98 -23.89 -8.01
N LYS A 422 -6.97 -24.08 -8.87
CA LYS A 422 -6.66 -25.39 -9.50
C LYS A 422 -6.20 -26.43 -8.47
N ALA A 423 -5.37 -26.04 -7.51
CA ALA A 423 -4.90 -26.92 -6.44
C ALA A 423 -6.06 -27.40 -5.54
N ILE A 424 -6.96 -26.49 -5.14
CA ILE A 424 -8.14 -26.77 -4.32
C ILE A 424 -9.13 -27.66 -5.06
N ALA A 425 -9.41 -27.39 -6.34
CA ALA A 425 -10.24 -28.25 -7.18
C ALA A 425 -9.66 -29.68 -7.30
N SER A 426 -8.34 -29.80 -7.46
CA SER A 426 -7.65 -31.10 -7.47
C SER A 426 -7.72 -31.82 -6.13
N ALA A 427 -7.56 -31.10 -5.02
CA ALA A 427 -7.65 -31.65 -3.67
C ALA A 427 -9.06 -32.18 -3.39
N PHE A 428 -10.10 -31.37 -3.60
CA PHE A 428 -11.52 -31.73 -3.44
C PHE A 428 -11.89 -33.01 -4.20
N THR A 429 -11.40 -33.12 -5.45
CA THR A 429 -11.62 -34.30 -6.30
C THR A 429 -10.88 -35.53 -5.78
N LYS A 430 -9.64 -35.38 -5.29
CA LYS A 430 -8.81 -36.49 -4.79
C LYS A 430 -9.26 -37.03 -3.44
N THR A 431 -9.75 -36.18 -2.54
CA THR A 431 -10.27 -36.58 -1.23
C THR A 431 -11.69 -37.14 -1.30
N GLN A 432 -12.30 -37.18 -2.50
CA GLN A 432 -13.67 -37.66 -2.73
C GLN A 432 -14.69 -36.95 -1.84
N CYS A 433 -14.56 -35.63 -1.69
CA CYS A 433 -15.47 -34.84 -0.87
C CYS A 433 -16.92 -35.03 -1.33
N GLU A 434 -17.77 -35.49 -0.41
CA GLU A 434 -19.19 -35.65 -0.72
C GLU A 434 -19.81 -34.29 -1.03
N ARG A 435 -20.57 -34.23 -2.14
CA ARG A 435 -21.07 -32.98 -2.69
C ARG A 435 -22.29 -32.52 -1.88
N ALA A 436 -22.02 -31.90 -0.73
CA ALA A 436 -23.04 -31.35 0.15
C ALA A 436 -23.99 -30.45 -0.66
N SER A 437 -25.29 -30.74 -0.58
CA SER A 437 -26.34 -30.05 -1.34
C SER A 437 -26.60 -28.65 -0.77
N SER A 438 -25.70 -27.73 -1.10
CA SER A 438 -25.79 -26.30 -0.77
C SER A 438 -25.61 -25.48 -2.05
N GLU A 439 -26.45 -24.45 -2.22
CA GLU A 439 -26.51 -23.61 -3.43
C GLU A 439 -25.16 -22.96 -3.77
N ILE A 440 -24.28 -22.82 -2.78
CA ILE A 440 -22.89 -22.32 -2.89
C ILE A 440 -22.03 -23.16 -3.86
N PHE A 441 -22.39 -24.43 -4.10
CA PHE A 441 -21.68 -25.37 -4.98
C PHE A 441 -22.41 -25.68 -6.30
N ALA A 442 -23.43 -24.89 -6.65
CA ALA A 442 -24.18 -25.04 -7.90
C ALA A 442 -23.27 -24.91 -9.13
N ASP A 443 -22.38 -23.92 -9.12
CA ASP A 443 -21.31 -23.81 -10.10
C ASP A 443 -20.15 -24.74 -9.69
N SER A 444 -19.80 -25.67 -10.59
CA SER A 444 -18.79 -26.72 -10.36
C SER A 444 -17.34 -26.22 -10.32
N SER A 445 -17.12 -24.91 -10.15
CA SER A 445 -15.82 -24.24 -10.24
C SER A 445 -15.43 -23.56 -8.91
N VAL A 446 -14.14 -23.63 -8.60
CA VAL A 446 -13.58 -22.89 -7.47
C VAL A 446 -13.37 -21.43 -7.90
N THR A 447 -14.11 -20.52 -7.26
CA THR A 447 -14.04 -19.06 -7.41
C THR A 447 -13.44 -18.46 -6.14
N GLU A 448 -13.02 -17.19 -6.18
CA GLU A 448 -12.48 -16.52 -4.99
C GLU A 448 -13.48 -16.45 -3.82
N ALA A 449 -14.78 -16.29 -4.11
CA ALA A 449 -15.82 -16.23 -3.09
C ALA A 449 -16.12 -17.58 -2.42
N ASN A 450 -16.01 -18.70 -3.15
CA ASN A 450 -16.31 -20.04 -2.62
C ASN A 450 -15.06 -20.83 -2.18
N MET A 451 -13.85 -20.32 -2.43
CA MET A 451 -12.57 -21.00 -2.13
C MET A 451 -12.46 -21.47 -0.68
N LEU A 452 -12.87 -20.64 0.27
CA LEU A 452 -12.86 -20.97 1.71
C LEU A 452 -13.86 -22.08 2.04
N SER A 453 -15.03 -22.09 1.40
CA SER A 453 -16.05 -23.14 1.57
C SER A 453 -15.56 -24.49 1.03
N TYR A 454 -14.86 -24.50 -0.11
CA TYR A 454 -14.19 -25.70 -0.63
C TYR A 454 -13.11 -26.21 0.34
N LEU A 455 -12.27 -25.33 0.90
CA LEU A 455 -11.24 -25.70 1.87
C LEU A 455 -11.82 -26.30 3.15
N ALA A 456 -12.91 -25.73 3.69
CA ALA A 456 -13.58 -26.25 4.89
C ALA A 456 -14.10 -27.69 4.70
N ILE A 457 -14.70 -28.01 3.55
CA ILE A 457 -15.15 -29.38 3.24
C ILE A 457 -13.96 -30.32 3.05
N ILE A 458 -12.88 -29.87 2.39
CA ILE A 458 -11.64 -30.66 2.27
C ILE A 458 -11.06 -30.98 3.65
N GLU A 459 -11.07 -30.02 4.57
CA GLU A 459 -10.60 -30.20 5.95
C GLU A 459 -11.46 -31.23 6.70
N GLU A 460 -12.79 -31.12 6.67
CA GLU A 460 -13.71 -32.06 7.31
C GLU A 460 -13.53 -33.50 6.78
N GLN A 461 -13.37 -33.65 5.47
CA GLN A 461 -13.17 -34.94 4.82
C GLN A 461 -11.78 -35.53 5.11
N CYS A 462 -10.72 -34.72 5.07
CA CYS A 462 -9.38 -35.14 5.53
C CYS A 462 -9.40 -35.61 6.99
N ASN A 463 -10.06 -34.85 7.87
CA ASN A 463 -10.21 -35.22 9.29
C ASN A 463 -10.98 -36.53 9.48
N THR A 464 -11.97 -36.82 8.63
CA THR A 464 -12.73 -38.08 8.64
C THR A 464 -11.88 -39.25 8.17
N ILE A 465 -11.16 -39.12 7.04
CA ILE A 465 -10.20 -40.12 6.53
C ILE A 465 -9.13 -40.43 7.58
N ILE A 466 -8.63 -39.43 8.32
CA ILE A 466 -7.64 -39.62 9.41
C ILE A 466 -8.25 -40.42 10.57
N LYS A 467 -9.48 -40.11 11.01
CA LYS A 467 -10.19 -40.87 12.06
C LYS A 467 -10.37 -42.33 11.66
N ASP A 468 -10.81 -42.58 10.43
CA ASP A 468 -11.01 -43.94 9.91
C ASP A 468 -9.69 -44.71 9.79
N TYR A 469 -8.62 -44.07 9.31
CA TYR A 469 -7.29 -44.66 9.28
C TYR A 469 -6.78 -45.03 10.69
N VAL A 470 -6.98 -44.17 11.69
CA VAL A 470 -6.64 -44.47 13.09
C VAL A 470 -7.47 -45.65 13.61
N ALA A 471 -8.77 -45.71 13.31
CA ALA A 471 -9.63 -46.83 13.69
C ALA A 471 -9.21 -48.16 13.04
N VAL A 472 -8.85 -48.14 11.75
CA VAL A 472 -8.32 -49.31 11.03
C VAL A 472 -6.98 -49.76 11.62
N LYS A 473 -6.06 -48.82 11.87
CA LYS A 473 -4.74 -49.12 12.46
C LYS A 473 -4.86 -49.68 13.89
N ALA A 474 -5.81 -49.17 14.69
CA ALA A 474 -6.11 -49.71 16.01
C ALA A 474 -6.72 -51.12 15.96
N ARG A 475 -7.56 -51.42 14.94
CA ARG A 475 -8.07 -52.77 14.69
C ARG A 475 -6.96 -53.74 14.24
N GLN A 476 -6.07 -53.30 13.35
CA GLN A 476 -4.91 -54.10 12.93
C GLN A 476 -3.97 -54.41 14.11
N HIS A 477 -3.68 -53.44 14.97
CA HIS A 477 -2.90 -53.68 16.19
C HIS A 477 -3.57 -54.67 17.16
N LYS A 478 -4.90 -54.66 17.27
CA LYS A 478 -5.66 -55.67 18.05
C LYS A 478 -5.65 -57.06 17.42
N GLN A 479 -5.52 -57.16 16.10
CA GLN A 479 -5.40 -58.45 15.42
C GLN A 479 -3.98 -59.02 15.52
N THR A 480 -2.94 -58.20 15.45
CA THR A 480 -1.56 -58.67 15.63
C THR A 480 -1.18 -58.92 17.09
N SER A 481 -1.83 -58.27 18.06
CA SER A 481 -1.64 -58.57 19.49
C SER A 481 -2.41 -59.80 19.98
N ALA A 482 -3.14 -60.51 19.12
CA ALA A 482 -3.91 -61.69 19.50
C ALA A 482 -3.08 -63.00 19.56
N GLU A 483 -1.87 -63.00 18.97
CA GLU A 483 -0.95 -64.16 19.00
C GLU A 483 0.21 -64.00 19.99
N ALA A 484 0.33 -62.87 20.68
CA ALA A 484 1.42 -62.57 21.61
C ALA A 484 0.89 -62.05 22.97
N ALA A 485 0.25 -62.93 23.73
CA ALA A 485 -0.20 -62.65 25.09
C ALA A 485 0.84 -63.05 26.14
N ASP A 486 1.91 -62.24 26.30
CA ASP A 486 2.55 -62.04 27.60
C ASP A 486 3.41 -60.75 27.62
N VAL A 487 3.77 -60.30 28.83
CA VAL A 487 4.64 -59.17 29.19
C VAL A 487 4.03 -57.76 29.16
N ALA A 488 3.85 -57.28 30.39
CA ALA A 488 3.71 -55.91 30.89
C ALA A 488 4.05 -54.70 29.98
N GLY A 489 3.21 -53.66 30.06
CA GLY A 489 3.58 -52.29 29.68
C GLY A 489 2.46 -51.50 29.01
N ALA A 490 1.57 -50.89 29.80
CA ALA A 490 0.56 -49.98 29.26
C ALA A 490 1.18 -48.63 28.85
N ALA A 491 1.80 -48.60 27.66
CA ALA A 491 2.16 -47.35 27.01
C ALA A 491 0.89 -46.64 26.48
N PRO A 492 0.74 -45.32 26.66
CA PRO A 492 -0.37 -44.58 26.07
C PRO A 492 -0.27 -44.62 24.53
N PRO A 493 -1.39 -44.59 23.79
CA PRO A 493 -1.36 -44.59 22.34
C PRO A 493 -0.60 -43.36 21.83
N PRO A 494 0.13 -43.46 20.70
CA PRO A 494 0.81 -42.31 20.14
C PRO A 494 -0.22 -41.25 19.75
N SER A 495 -0.10 -40.06 20.34
CA SER A 495 -0.96 -38.91 20.02
C SER A 495 -0.65 -38.41 18.61
N VAL A 496 -1.28 -39.03 17.61
CA VAL A 496 -1.22 -38.64 16.20
C VAL A 496 -2.34 -37.65 15.83
N LEU A 497 -3.24 -37.33 16.78
CA LEU A 497 -3.85 -36.01 16.75
C LEU A 497 -2.76 -34.99 17.11
N GLY A 498 -2.32 -34.23 16.10
CA GLY A 498 -1.92 -32.86 16.35
C GLY A 498 -3.09 -32.16 17.04
N MET A 499 -2.80 -31.41 18.09
CA MET A 499 -3.83 -30.69 18.84
C MET A 499 -4.57 -29.74 17.89
N GLY A 500 -5.84 -30.04 17.62
CA GLY A 500 -6.74 -29.00 17.09
C GLY A 500 -6.78 -27.83 18.07
N PRO A 501 -7.06 -26.60 17.59
CA PRO A 501 -7.08 -25.42 18.47
C PRO A 501 -8.03 -25.66 19.63
N THR A 502 -7.52 -25.54 20.85
CA THR A 502 -8.25 -25.89 22.10
C THR A 502 -9.21 -24.80 22.56
N THR A 503 -9.56 -23.86 21.67
CA THR A 503 -10.38 -22.68 21.98
C THR A 503 -11.64 -22.64 21.11
N PRO A 504 -12.83 -22.42 21.69
CA PRO A 504 -14.04 -22.14 20.92
C PRO A 504 -13.89 -20.88 20.07
N MET A 505 -14.63 -20.82 18.98
CA MET A 505 -14.58 -19.72 18.03
C MET A 505 -14.81 -18.35 18.72
N GLY A 506 -13.80 -17.48 18.69
CA GLY A 506 -13.91 -16.08 19.12
C GLY A 506 -13.20 -15.65 20.42
N GLN A 507 -12.25 -16.42 20.98
CA GLN A 507 -11.58 -16.02 22.24
C GLN A 507 -10.05 -15.85 22.24
N ASP A 508 -9.35 -16.06 21.13
CA ASP A 508 -7.92 -15.69 21.03
C ASP A 508 -7.72 -14.41 20.22
N LEU A 509 -7.06 -13.42 20.83
CA LEU A 509 -6.47 -12.29 20.10
C LEU A 509 -5.42 -12.85 19.13
N ILE A 510 -5.57 -12.56 17.84
CA ILE A 510 -4.63 -13.00 16.80
C ILE A 510 -3.24 -12.41 17.12
N HIS A 511 -2.34 -13.23 17.68
CA HIS A 511 -0.93 -12.87 17.82
C HIS A 511 -0.25 -12.98 16.45
N VAL A 512 -0.47 -11.95 15.63
CA VAL A 512 0.27 -11.73 14.39
C VAL A 512 1.75 -11.61 14.75
N ASN A 513 2.54 -12.64 14.44
CA ASN A 513 3.99 -12.47 14.40
C ASN A 513 4.29 -11.40 13.35
N PRO A 514 4.91 -10.26 13.71
CA PRO A 514 5.25 -9.24 12.73
C PRO A 514 6.19 -9.87 11.68
N PRO A 515 5.94 -9.68 10.38
CA PRO A 515 6.87 -10.11 9.34
C PRO A 515 8.28 -9.60 9.60
N LYS A 516 9.30 -10.34 9.15
CA LYS A 516 10.69 -9.90 9.28
C LYS A 516 10.85 -8.56 8.56
N LEU A 517 11.45 -7.59 9.26
CA LEU A 517 11.52 -6.18 8.86
C LEU A 517 12.41 -5.90 7.64
N GLU A 518 12.90 -6.93 6.94
CA GLU A 518 13.78 -6.82 5.77
C GLU A 518 12.99 -6.94 4.44
N ASP A 519 11.91 -7.73 4.38
CA ASP A 519 11.14 -7.98 3.14
C ASP A 519 10.10 -6.87 2.80
N TYR A 520 10.01 -5.83 3.62
CA TYR A 520 9.17 -4.64 3.37
C TYR A 520 9.98 -3.32 3.43
N SER A 521 11.30 -3.40 3.18
CA SER A 521 12.09 -2.20 2.85
C SER A 521 11.81 -1.75 1.42
N SER A 522 10.60 -1.23 1.17
CA SER A 522 10.38 -0.36 0.01
C SER A 522 11.23 0.88 0.22
N GLU A 523 12.26 1.06 -0.61
CA GLU A 523 13.12 2.26 -0.66
C GLU A 523 12.34 3.48 -1.17
N GLU A 524 11.46 3.99 -0.32
CA GLU A 524 10.79 5.29 -0.43
C GLU A 524 11.03 6.04 0.90
N GLU A 525 12.31 6.28 1.24
CA GLU A 525 12.69 7.44 2.07
C GLU A 525 12.55 8.68 1.16
N ASP A 526 11.33 9.23 1.05
CA ASP A 526 11.12 10.57 0.50
C ASP A 526 11.86 11.58 1.39
N ASP A 527 12.95 12.15 0.86
CA ASP A 527 13.91 13.01 1.56
C ASP A 527 13.38 14.47 1.71
N ASP A 528 12.06 14.63 1.90
CA ASP A 528 11.36 15.91 2.11
C ASP A 528 11.41 16.30 3.61
N ASP A 529 12.61 16.66 4.10
CA ASP A 529 12.89 17.17 5.46
C ASP A 529 12.37 18.62 5.66
N GLU A 530 11.14 18.94 5.22
CA GLU A 530 10.42 20.21 5.45
C GLU A 530 9.46 20.12 6.65
N GLY A 531 9.99 19.98 7.87
CA GLY A 531 9.14 19.84 9.07
C GLY A 531 9.69 20.30 10.42
N GLU A 532 11.00 20.23 10.68
CA GLU A 532 11.54 20.54 12.02
C GLU A 532 12.11 21.98 12.13
N THR A 533 11.21 22.97 12.22
CA THR A 533 11.58 24.34 12.64
C THR A 533 11.84 24.44 14.15
N ARG A 534 12.72 23.58 14.70
CA ARG A 534 13.31 23.77 16.04
C ARG A 534 14.84 23.86 15.94
N PRO A 535 15.50 24.77 16.68
CA PRO A 535 16.96 24.82 16.69
C PRO A 535 17.54 23.55 17.29
N LEU A 536 18.27 22.79 16.47
CA LEU A 536 18.96 21.55 16.86
C LEU A 536 19.93 21.79 18.03
N THR A 537 19.92 20.90 19.01
CA THR A 537 20.89 20.93 20.10
C THR A 537 22.29 20.57 19.59
N ARG A 538 23.32 21.01 20.32
CA ARG A 538 24.74 20.80 19.96
C ARG A 538 25.11 19.32 19.78
N ASP A 539 24.45 18.42 20.50
CA ASP A 539 24.73 16.98 20.44
C ASP A 539 23.95 16.29 19.31
N GLU A 540 22.71 16.73 19.01
CA GLU A 540 21.99 16.33 17.78
C GLU A 540 22.74 16.78 16.52
N LEU A 541 23.27 18.01 16.50
CA LEU A 541 24.05 18.53 15.37
C LEU A 541 25.34 17.70 15.16
N LYS A 542 26.01 17.30 16.25
CA LYS A 542 27.15 16.38 16.21
C LYS A 542 26.77 15.01 15.68
N ALA A 543 25.63 14.45 16.09
CA ALA A 543 25.15 13.15 15.62
C ALA A 543 24.79 13.20 14.11
N LYS A 544 24.04 14.22 13.65
CA LYS A 544 23.66 14.40 12.24
C LYS A 544 24.91 14.63 11.36
N THR A 545 25.96 15.31 11.86
CA THR A 545 27.25 15.42 11.13
C THR A 545 28.10 14.15 11.16
N LEU A 546 28.17 13.40 12.27
CA LEU A 546 28.87 12.10 12.34
C LEU A 546 28.25 11.08 11.39
N ASN A 547 26.92 10.93 11.37
CA ASN A 547 26.24 10.02 10.44
C ASN A 547 26.45 10.43 8.97
N ARG A 548 26.48 11.74 8.67
CA ARG A 548 26.78 12.22 7.31
C ARG A 548 28.22 11.93 6.90
N MET A 549 29.18 11.98 7.82
CA MET A 549 30.56 11.55 7.57
C MET A 549 30.65 10.04 7.36
N TYR A 550 29.98 9.22 8.18
CA TYR A 550 29.95 7.76 8.01
C TYR A 550 29.32 7.32 6.67
N ARG A 551 28.13 7.85 6.29
CA ARG A 551 27.55 7.61 4.95
C ARG A 551 28.51 8.01 3.82
N ARG A 552 29.21 9.15 3.95
CA ARG A 552 30.16 9.64 2.93
C ARG A 552 31.45 8.80 2.84
N VAL A 553 31.85 8.13 3.93
CA VAL A 553 32.96 7.16 3.93
C VAL A 553 32.53 5.82 3.33
N GLN A 554 31.32 5.34 3.63
CA GLN A 554 30.77 4.14 2.98
C GLN A 554 30.62 4.30 1.46
N ASN A 555 30.13 5.45 0.99
CA ASN A 555 29.99 5.75 -0.45
C ASN A 555 31.31 6.12 -1.16
N ARG A 556 32.48 5.88 -0.53
CA ARG A 556 33.81 6.07 -1.15
C ARG A 556 34.71 4.83 -1.09
N GLY A 557 34.11 3.64 -0.95
CA GLY A 557 34.80 2.35 -1.15
C GLY A 557 34.78 1.88 -2.62
N ASP A 558 35.95 1.45 -3.11
CA ASP A 558 36.23 0.68 -4.33
C ASP A 558 35.80 1.19 -5.73
N PRO A 559 36.77 1.76 -6.48
CA PRO A 559 36.76 1.83 -7.94
C PRO A 559 37.72 0.79 -8.56
N ALA A 560 37.51 -0.51 -8.33
CA ALA A 560 38.31 -1.57 -8.95
C ALA A 560 37.55 -2.89 -9.12
N LEU A 561 36.89 -3.09 -10.28
CA LEU A 561 36.70 -4.39 -10.99
C LEU A 561 35.66 -4.26 -12.14
N ARG A 562 36.04 -3.57 -13.22
CA ARG A 562 35.39 -3.76 -14.54
C ARG A 562 36.48 -3.75 -15.62
N GLY A 563 36.80 -4.93 -16.15
CA GLY A 563 37.97 -5.11 -17.02
C GLY A 563 38.14 -6.52 -17.58
N THR A 564 37.11 -7.09 -18.20
CA THR A 564 37.25 -8.31 -19.00
C THR A 564 37.71 -7.97 -20.42
N GLY A 565 38.99 -7.60 -20.55
CA GLY A 565 39.65 -7.36 -21.84
C GLY A 565 40.24 -8.63 -22.43
N LYS A 566 39.64 -9.16 -23.49
CA LYS A 566 40.23 -10.19 -24.35
C LYS A 566 40.94 -9.46 -25.50
N TYR A 567 42.26 -9.54 -25.62
CA TYR A 567 43.08 -9.63 -26.85
C TYR A 567 44.58 -9.57 -26.49
N GLY A 568 45.43 -10.18 -27.32
CA GLY A 568 46.78 -10.62 -26.91
C GLY A 568 47.91 -9.58 -27.04
N GLY A 569 49.04 -9.91 -26.43
CA GLY A 569 50.32 -9.21 -26.51
C GLY A 569 51.43 -10.07 -25.88
N SER A 570 52.60 -10.13 -26.52
CA SER A 570 53.66 -11.11 -26.21
C SER A 570 54.78 -10.56 -25.31
N ALA A 571 55.63 -11.48 -24.82
CA ALA A 571 56.85 -11.27 -24.02
C ALA A 571 56.64 -10.74 -22.58
N GLY A 572 57.44 -11.14 -21.58
CA GLY A 572 58.55 -12.09 -21.56
C GLY A 572 59.31 -12.03 -20.22
N ALA A 573 60.29 -12.91 -20.03
CA ALA A 573 61.32 -12.88 -18.97
C ALA A 573 60.95 -13.33 -17.51
N THR A 574 61.30 -14.60 -17.25
CA THR A 574 62.18 -15.06 -16.15
C THR A 574 61.79 -15.02 -14.65
N ARG A 575 61.62 -16.25 -14.12
CA ARG A 575 62.39 -16.90 -13.02
C ARG A 575 62.07 -16.62 -11.53
N ASN A 576 62.36 -17.70 -10.79
CA ASN A 576 62.41 -17.91 -9.33
C ASN A 576 61.07 -17.86 -8.59
N SER A 577 60.55 -18.91 -7.93
CA SER A 577 61.04 -20.11 -7.22
C SER A 577 61.06 -19.98 -5.70
N ALA A 578 60.56 -21.02 -5.04
CA ALA A 578 60.71 -21.33 -3.60
C ALA A 578 59.94 -20.43 -2.60
N LYS A 579 59.59 -20.86 -1.37
CA LYS A 579 59.33 -22.20 -0.78
C LYS A 579 58.93 -22.02 0.71
N LYS A 580 57.81 -22.61 1.15
CA LYS A 580 57.45 -22.97 2.55
C LYS A 580 57.47 -21.91 3.68
N GLY A 581 56.51 -22.08 4.60
CA GLY A 581 56.53 -21.58 5.99
C GLY A 581 55.75 -20.27 6.14
N GLY A 582 54.78 -20.13 7.06
CA GLY A 582 54.41 -20.96 8.20
C GLY A 582 54.74 -20.23 9.51
N GLY A 583 53.73 -19.90 10.30
CA GLY A 583 53.91 -19.15 11.54
C GLY A 583 52.60 -18.52 12.02
N LEU A 584 52.07 -19.07 13.10
CA LEU A 584 50.93 -18.52 13.84
C LEU A 584 51.20 -17.08 14.33
N LYS A 585 50.14 -16.27 14.35
CA LYS A 585 49.66 -15.63 15.57
C LYS A 585 48.14 -15.48 15.50
#